data_AF-U2LDX2-F1
#
_entry.id   AF-U2LDX2-F1
#
_cell.length_a   1.000
_cell.length_b   1.000
_cell.length_c   1.000
_cell.angle_alpha   90.00
_cell.angle_beta   90.00
_cell.angle_gamma   90.00
#
_symmetry.space_group_name_H-M   'P 1'
#
loop_
_entity.id
_entity.type
_entity.pdbx_description
1 polymer ?
#
loop_
_entity_poly.entity_id
_entity_poly.type
_entity_poly.pdbx_seq_one_letter_code
_entity_poly.pdbx_strand_id
1 'polypeptide(L)'
;MKKTIAAALFFFTALFVLVAQNALPLGYGGIRLGMTLDEVKERLKKNGEFGYHGERDVSLLPGENRVLIETDAKARGVSSFLDRCYFQFYKGRLYIMIINVDRERMDHYSIFSALCKKYGNPTSLSPEKSEWKSDTVTMSLERPLAIKYVDTKVFDELNAASLVPLSAAEMTRELFLDSL
;
A
#
# COMPACT_ATOMS: atom_id res chain seq x y z
N MET A 1 14.49 -60.87 -37.26
CA MET A 1 13.10 -60.85 -36.78
C MET A 1 12.98 -59.85 -35.65
N LYS A 2 11.90 -59.05 -35.70
CA LYS A 2 11.58 -57.88 -34.86
C LYS A 2 11.44 -58.21 -33.37
N LYS A 3 11.81 -57.25 -32.50
CA LYS A 3 11.14 -56.81 -31.23
C LYS A 3 12.13 -55.92 -30.43
N THR A 4 11.96 -54.58 -30.35
CA THR A 4 11.19 -53.82 -29.32
C THR A 4 11.70 -54.07 -27.89
N ILE A 5 11.93 -53.15 -26.95
CA ILE A 5 11.53 -51.74 -26.73
C ILE A 5 12.29 -51.25 -25.45
N ALA A 6 12.48 -49.94 -25.35
CA ALA A 6 12.67 -49.11 -24.14
C ALA A 6 13.89 -49.32 -23.22
N ALA A 7 14.77 -48.32 -23.22
CA ALA A 7 15.38 -47.82 -21.99
C ALA A 7 15.13 -46.31 -21.91
N ALA A 8 14.50 -45.91 -20.80
CA ALA A 8 13.85 -44.63 -20.59
C ALA A 8 14.84 -43.45 -20.59
N LEU A 9 14.60 -42.50 -21.50
CA LEU A 9 15.14 -41.15 -21.37
C LEU A 9 14.14 -40.35 -20.52
N PHE A 10 14.28 -40.43 -19.20
CA PHE A 10 13.59 -39.52 -18.28
C PHE A 10 14.15 -38.12 -18.50
N PHE A 11 13.56 -37.40 -19.47
CA PHE A 11 13.74 -35.97 -19.64
C PHE A 11 12.99 -35.29 -18.49
N PHE A 12 13.65 -35.12 -17.35
CA PHE A 12 13.17 -34.28 -16.26
C PHE A 12 13.43 -32.82 -16.64
N THR A 13 12.68 -32.32 -17.62
CA THR A 13 12.54 -30.87 -17.84
C THR A 13 11.74 -30.32 -16.68
N ALA A 14 12.44 -29.98 -15.59
CA ALA A 14 11.94 -29.05 -14.60
C ALA A 14 11.74 -27.70 -15.31
N LEU A 15 10.55 -27.52 -15.87
CA LEU A 15 10.09 -26.24 -16.37
C LEU A 15 9.91 -25.36 -15.13
N PHE A 16 10.98 -24.71 -14.68
CA PHE A 16 10.87 -23.55 -13.81
C PHE A 16 10.11 -22.49 -14.60
N VAL A 17 8.78 -22.51 -14.47
CA VAL A 17 7.96 -21.37 -14.84
C VAL A 17 8.31 -20.29 -13.82
N LEU A 18 9.33 -19.50 -14.15
CA LEU A 18 9.60 -18.26 -13.46
C LEU A 18 8.41 -17.35 -13.78
N VAL A 19 7.38 -17.41 -12.93
CA VAL A 19 6.25 -16.48 -13.03
C VAL A 19 6.85 -15.10 -12.80
N ALA A 20 6.98 -14.32 -13.88
CA ALA A 20 7.42 -12.94 -13.79
C ALA A 20 6.38 -12.17 -12.96
N GLN A 21 6.68 -11.97 -11.68
CA GLN A 21 5.87 -11.13 -10.80
C GLN A 21 5.95 -9.70 -11.31
N ASN A 22 4.80 -9.05 -11.49
CA ASN A 22 4.77 -7.65 -11.89
C ASN A 22 5.43 -6.78 -10.81
N ALA A 23 6.16 -5.74 -11.23
CA ALA A 23 6.71 -4.76 -10.28
C ALA A 23 5.58 -4.10 -9.47
N LEU A 24 5.83 -3.86 -8.18
CA LEU A 24 4.87 -3.20 -7.30
C LEU A 24 4.59 -1.76 -7.79
N PRO A 25 3.32 -1.34 -7.76
CA PRO A 25 2.97 -0.01 -8.21
C PRO A 25 3.38 1.02 -7.16
N LEU A 26 3.91 2.15 -7.62
CA LEU A 26 4.26 3.28 -6.76
C LEU A 26 3.04 4.16 -6.41
N GLY A 27 1.82 3.71 -6.70
CA GLY A 27 0.60 4.44 -6.37
C GLY A 27 -0.65 3.98 -7.08
N TYR A 28 -1.68 4.81 -7.03
CA TYR A 28 -3.05 4.49 -7.42
C TYR A 28 -3.72 5.70 -8.13
N GLY A 29 -4.62 5.44 -9.08
CA GLY A 29 -5.45 6.49 -9.70
C GLY A 29 -4.65 7.59 -10.42
N GLY A 30 -3.43 7.29 -10.88
CA GLY A 30 -2.53 8.26 -11.52
C GLY A 30 -1.73 9.13 -10.54
N ILE A 31 -1.86 8.91 -9.23
CA ILE A 31 -1.06 9.54 -8.17
C ILE A 31 0.05 8.57 -7.77
N ARG A 32 1.26 9.07 -7.54
CA ARG A 32 2.45 8.25 -7.25
C ARG A 32 3.27 8.86 -6.13
N LEU A 33 3.92 7.99 -5.36
CA LEU A 33 4.96 8.39 -4.40
C LEU A 33 6.04 9.25 -5.08
N GLY A 34 6.57 10.22 -4.34
CA GLY A 34 7.57 11.19 -4.79
C GLY A 34 7.01 12.44 -5.49
N MET A 35 5.73 12.43 -5.91
CA MET A 35 5.07 13.60 -6.49
C MET A 35 5.03 14.77 -5.51
N THR A 36 5.12 15.99 -6.05
CA THR A 36 4.97 17.24 -5.31
C THR A 36 3.52 17.46 -4.89
N LEU A 37 3.31 18.33 -3.90
CA LEU A 37 1.97 18.72 -3.46
C LEU A 37 1.10 19.19 -4.63
N ASP A 38 1.62 20.09 -5.48
CA ASP A 38 0.86 20.67 -6.58
C ASP A 38 0.50 19.64 -7.66
N GLU A 39 1.43 18.74 -8.01
CA GLU A 39 1.14 17.63 -8.93
C GLU A 39 0.00 16.74 -8.40
N VAL A 40 0.01 16.42 -7.10
CA VAL A 40 -1.05 15.61 -6.49
C VAL A 40 -2.38 16.35 -6.52
N LYS A 41 -2.40 17.65 -6.16
CA LYS A 41 -3.61 18.49 -6.25
C LYS A 41 -4.18 18.53 -7.66
N GLU A 42 -3.34 18.65 -8.68
CA GLU A 42 -3.79 18.63 -10.08
C GLU A 42 -4.36 17.28 -10.50
N ARG A 43 -3.72 16.18 -10.12
CA ARG A 43 -4.19 14.82 -10.43
C ARG A 43 -5.52 14.52 -9.74
N LEU A 44 -5.65 14.92 -8.48
CA LEU A 44 -6.88 14.78 -7.72
C LEU A 44 -8.03 15.60 -8.33
N LYS A 45 -7.77 16.83 -8.78
CA LYS A 45 -8.78 17.65 -9.50
C LYS A 45 -9.23 16.99 -10.80
N LYS A 46 -8.33 16.30 -11.51
CA LYS A 46 -8.63 15.61 -12.78
C LYS A 46 -9.31 14.26 -12.58
N ASN A 47 -9.22 13.66 -11.38
CA ASN A 47 -9.81 12.37 -11.07
C ASN A 47 -10.95 12.51 -10.04
N GLY A 48 -12.18 12.57 -10.56
CA GLY A 48 -13.40 12.71 -9.75
C GLY A 48 -13.65 11.55 -8.78
N GLU A 49 -13.03 10.38 -8.96
CA GLU A 49 -13.24 9.21 -8.09
C GLU A 49 -12.84 9.46 -6.64
N PHE A 50 -11.93 10.40 -6.40
CA PHE A 50 -11.41 10.71 -5.06
C PHE A 50 -12.30 11.67 -4.27
N GLY A 51 -13.19 12.41 -4.94
CA GLY A 51 -13.94 13.49 -4.27
C GLY A 51 -13.01 14.52 -3.64
N TYR A 52 -12.15 15.15 -4.44
CA TYR A 52 -11.26 16.24 -3.99
C TYR A 52 -11.83 17.63 -4.28
N HIS A 53 -11.69 18.57 -3.33
CA HIS A 53 -12.35 19.89 -3.34
C HIS A 53 -11.40 21.07 -3.39
N GLY A 54 -10.11 20.80 -3.62
CA GLY A 54 -9.09 21.83 -3.58
C GLY A 54 -8.62 22.09 -2.16
N GLU A 55 -8.29 23.35 -1.86
CA GLU A 55 -7.52 23.72 -0.66
C GLU A 55 -8.22 23.37 0.67
N ARG A 56 -9.54 23.18 0.69
CA ARG A 56 -10.28 22.78 1.90
C ARG A 56 -9.92 21.39 2.41
N ASP A 57 -9.42 20.55 1.51
CA ASP A 57 -9.04 19.17 1.79
C ASP A 57 -7.55 19.10 2.21
N VAL A 58 -6.84 20.23 2.28
CA VAL A 58 -5.42 20.34 2.60
C VAL A 58 -5.23 20.84 4.03
N SER A 59 -4.43 20.13 4.81
CA SER A 59 -4.11 20.47 6.21
C SER A 59 -2.60 20.47 6.45
N LEU A 60 -2.14 21.35 7.34
CA LEU A 60 -0.77 21.33 7.86
C LEU A 60 -0.72 20.44 9.09
N LEU A 61 0.21 19.50 9.11
CA LEU A 61 0.43 18.64 10.28
C LEU A 61 1.53 19.22 11.18
N PRO A 62 1.47 18.99 12.50
CA PRO A 62 2.56 19.35 13.40
C PRO A 62 3.89 18.69 12.99
N GLY A 63 5.00 19.42 13.17
CA GLY A 63 6.34 19.00 12.78
C GLY A 63 6.84 19.67 11.49
N GLU A 64 8.05 19.32 11.06
CA GLU A 64 8.72 19.98 9.93
C GLU A 64 8.00 19.73 8.59
N ASN A 65 7.35 20.77 8.06
CA ASN A 65 6.81 20.85 6.70
C ASN A 65 5.98 19.62 6.27
N ARG A 66 5.16 19.11 7.18
CA ARG A 66 4.24 18.00 6.91
C ARG A 66 2.90 18.55 6.44
N VAL A 67 2.43 18.03 5.31
CA VAL A 67 1.13 18.36 4.73
C VAL A 67 0.32 17.09 4.59
N LEU A 68 -0.99 17.19 4.77
CA LEU A 68 -1.95 16.12 4.52
C LEU A 68 -2.99 16.63 3.52
N ILE A 69 -3.33 15.79 2.54
CA ILE A 69 -4.59 15.93 1.80
C ILE A 69 -5.52 14.80 2.24
N GLU A 70 -6.75 15.15 2.60
CA GLU A 70 -7.84 14.24 2.89
C GLU A 70 -8.96 14.42 1.86
N THR A 71 -9.24 13.38 1.08
CA THR A 71 -10.36 13.38 0.12
C THR A 71 -11.49 12.52 0.66
N ASP A 72 -12.74 12.79 0.29
CA ASP A 72 -13.89 12.04 0.79
C ASP A 72 -14.92 11.83 -0.33
N ALA A 73 -14.79 10.72 -1.05
CA ALA A 73 -15.68 10.37 -2.16
C ALA A 73 -17.07 9.94 -1.66
N LYS A 74 -17.12 9.17 -0.56
CA LYS A 74 -18.36 8.59 -0.02
C LYS A 74 -19.28 9.65 0.58
N ALA A 75 -18.76 10.55 1.44
CA ALA A 75 -19.56 11.62 2.05
C ALA A 75 -20.16 12.59 1.01
N ARG A 76 -19.70 12.51 -0.24
CA ARG A 76 -20.07 13.42 -1.32
C ARG A 76 -20.91 12.78 -2.40
N GLY A 77 -21.32 11.53 -2.18
CA GLY A 77 -22.16 10.79 -3.11
C GLY A 77 -21.48 10.55 -4.47
N VAL A 78 -20.15 10.59 -4.52
CA VAL A 78 -19.42 10.20 -5.74
C VAL A 78 -19.65 8.71 -5.94
N SER A 79 -20.12 8.31 -7.13
CA SER A 79 -20.19 6.90 -7.47
C SER A 79 -18.79 6.36 -7.76
N SER A 80 -18.08 5.99 -6.69
CA SER A 80 -16.71 5.50 -6.69
C SER A 80 -16.62 4.21 -5.86
N PHE A 81 -15.49 3.50 -5.95
CA PHE A 81 -15.14 2.46 -4.98
C PHE A 81 -14.38 3.04 -3.78
N LEU A 82 -14.06 4.32 -3.80
CA LEU A 82 -13.26 4.97 -2.77
C LEU A 82 -14.14 5.53 -1.65
N ASP A 83 -13.61 5.42 -0.44
CA ASP A 83 -14.05 6.18 0.72
C ASP A 83 -13.04 7.32 0.94
N ARG A 84 -12.85 7.74 2.18
CA ARG A 84 -11.87 8.76 2.56
C ARG A 84 -10.43 8.35 2.26
N CYS A 85 -9.70 9.10 1.44
CA CYS A 85 -8.30 8.80 1.12
C CYS A 85 -7.35 9.83 1.72
N TYR A 86 -6.12 9.41 1.99
CA TYR A 86 -5.11 10.26 2.64
C TYR A 86 -3.81 10.29 1.85
N PHE A 87 -3.24 11.49 1.70
CA PHE A 87 -1.97 11.73 1.01
C PHE A 87 -1.07 12.55 1.92
N GLN A 88 0.00 11.95 2.44
CA GLN A 88 0.91 12.63 3.37
C GLN A 88 2.20 13.03 2.68
N PHE A 89 2.62 14.26 2.96
CA PHE A 89 3.80 14.87 2.38
C PHE A 89 4.86 15.11 3.44
N TYR A 90 6.11 14.88 3.06
CA TYR A 90 7.28 15.20 3.85
C TYR A 90 8.29 15.87 2.92
N LYS A 91 8.85 17.02 3.36
CA LYS A 91 9.73 17.87 2.53
C LYS A 91 9.13 18.16 1.14
N GLY A 92 7.81 18.39 1.09
CA GLY A 92 7.06 18.70 -0.13
C GLY A 92 6.81 17.52 -1.08
N ARG A 93 7.17 16.28 -0.71
CA ARG A 93 6.98 15.08 -1.53
C ARG A 93 6.03 14.09 -0.87
N LEU A 94 5.15 13.50 -1.68
CA LEU A 94 4.22 12.46 -1.26
C LEU A 94 5.00 11.19 -0.87
N TYR A 95 4.87 10.75 0.37
CA TYR A 95 5.60 9.58 0.88
C TYR A 95 4.68 8.49 1.45
N ILE A 96 3.43 8.84 1.79
CA ILE A 96 2.39 7.86 2.16
C ILE A 96 1.10 8.18 1.41
N MET A 97 0.46 7.13 0.88
CA MET A 97 -0.93 7.16 0.42
C MET A 97 -1.72 6.08 1.14
N ILE A 98 -2.93 6.40 1.58
CA ILE A 98 -3.89 5.43 2.12
C ILE A 98 -5.17 5.56 1.29
N ILE A 99 -5.48 4.49 0.56
CA ILE A 99 -6.65 4.39 -0.31
C ILE A 99 -7.68 3.52 0.41
N ASN A 100 -8.63 4.16 1.11
CA ASN A 100 -9.73 3.43 1.71
C ASN A 100 -10.78 3.10 0.66
N VAL A 101 -11.28 1.87 0.69
CA VAL A 101 -12.26 1.38 -0.25
C VAL A 101 -13.61 1.23 0.46
N ASP A 102 -14.68 1.62 -0.21
CA ASP A 102 -16.05 1.50 0.28
C ASP A 102 -16.41 0.02 0.46
N ARG A 103 -16.56 -0.38 1.74
CA ARG A 103 -16.83 -1.76 2.15
C ARG A 103 -18.23 -2.25 1.80
N GLU A 104 -19.13 -1.35 1.42
CA GLU A 104 -20.44 -1.71 0.89
C GLU A 104 -20.35 -2.18 -0.58
N ARG A 105 -19.27 -1.81 -1.28
CA ARG A 105 -19.06 -2.08 -2.71
C ARG A 105 -17.98 -3.11 -2.98
N MET A 106 -17.09 -3.37 -2.02
CA MET A 106 -15.95 -4.25 -2.17
C MET A 106 -15.60 -4.93 -0.85
N ASP A 107 -15.09 -6.16 -0.93
CA ASP A 107 -14.63 -6.92 0.22
C ASP A 107 -13.11 -7.14 0.20
N HIS A 108 -12.57 -7.43 1.38
CA HIS A 108 -11.14 -7.65 1.56
C HIS A 108 -10.61 -8.85 0.77
N TYR A 109 -11.37 -9.95 0.70
CA TYR A 109 -10.92 -11.16 0.03
C TYR A 109 -10.78 -10.95 -1.48
N SER A 110 -11.70 -10.20 -2.10
CA SER A 110 -11.64 -9.82 -3.50
C SER A 110 -10.38 -9.00 -3.82
N ILE A 111 -10.08 -7.97 -3.02
CA ILE A 111 -8.86 -7.17 -3.21
C ILE A 111 -7.60 -8.02 -2.97
N PHE A 112 -7.57 -8.79 -1.88
CA PHE A 112 -6.44 -9.66 -1.56
C PHE A 112 -6.12 -10.64 -2.69
N SER A 113 -7.16 -11.31 -3.22
CA SER A 113 -7.04 -12.28 -4.31
C SER A 113 -6.56 -11.60 -5.60
N ALA A 114 -7.06 -10.40 -5.90
CA ALA A 114 -6.62 -9.61 -7.05
C ALA A 114 -5.15 -9.18 -6.93
N LEU A 115 -4.70 -8.75 -5.75
CA LEU A 115 -3.30 -8.42 -5.47
C LEU A 115 -2.40 -9.65 -5.58
N CYS A 116 -2.79 -10.78 -5.00
CA CYS A 116 -2.04 -12.03 -5.12
C CYS A 116 -1.89 -12.49 -6.56
N LYS A 117 -2.97 -12.41 -7.34
CA LYS A 117 -2.94 -12.73 -8.77
C LYS A 117 -1.98 -11.83 -9.56
N LYS A 118 -1.87 -10.56 -9.18
CA LYS A 118 -1.09 -9.55 -9.92
C LYS A 118 0.38 -9.50 -9.51
N TYR A 119 0.67 -9.66 -8.22
CA TYR A 119 1.98 -9.42 -7.61
C TYR A 119 2.58 -10.64 -6.91
N GLY A 120 1.88 -11.77 -6.88
CA GLY A 120 2.28 -12.96 -6.12
C GLY A 120 1.86 -12.86 -4.65
N ASN A 121 2.26 -13.85 -3.86
CA ASN A 121 1.96 -13.89 -2.42
C ASN A 121 2.62 -12.71 -1.68
N PRO A 122 2.00 -12.20 -0.60
CA PRO A 122 2.60 -11.16 0.21
C PRO A 122 3.92 -11.63 0.83
N THR A 123 4.86 -10.70 1.02
CA THR A 123 6.14 -10.94 1.71
C THR A 123 5.95 -11.07 3.22
N SER A 124 4.88 -10.50 3.78
CA SER A 124 4.50 -10.65 5.18
C SER A 124 2.97 -10.67 5.32
N LEU A 125 2.47 -11.50 6.23
CA LEU A 125 1.04 -11.64 6.51
C LEU A 125 0.81 -11.65 8.02
N SER A 126 -0.13 -10.82 8.46
CA SER A 126 -0.60 -10.74 9.85
C SER A 126 -2.13 -10.66 9.87
N PRO A 127 -2.77 -10.84 11.04
CA PRO A 127 -4.20 -10.62 11.17
C PRO A 127 -4.65 -9.22 10.72
N GLU A 128 -3.79 -8.21 10.88
CA GLU A 128 -4.11 -6.80 10.61
C GLU A 128 -3.87 -6.39 9.14
N LYS A 129 -2.87 -7.01 8.49
CA LYS A 129 -2.46 -6.62 7.13
C LYS A 129 -1.70 -7.71 6.36
N SER A 130 -1.77 -7.61 5.03
CA SER A 130 -0.91 -8.32 4.06
C SER A 130 0.03 -7.32 3.39
N GLU A 131 1.33 -7.60 3.32
CA GLU A 131 2.34 -6.68 2.79
C GLU A 131 3.07 -7.25 1.57
N TRP A 132 3.29 -6.40 0.57
CA TRP A 132 4.21 -6.62 -0.54
C TRP A 132 5.29 -5.53 -0.49
N LYS A 133 6.56 -5.93 -0.54
CA LYS A 133 7.70 -5.01 -0.40
C LYS A 133 8.63 -5.11 -1.60
N SER A 134 9.13 -3.95 -2.02
CA SER A 134 10.31 -3.80 -2.87
C SER A 134 11.28 -2.82 -2.23
N ASP A 135 12.42 -2.57 -2.88
CA ASP A 135 13.42 -1.59 -2.43
C ASP A 135 12.89 -0.14 -2.44
N THR A 136 11.75 0.11 -3.10
CA THR A 136 11.21 1.45 -3.32
C THR A 136 9.86 1.68 -2.67
N VAL A 137 9.02 0.65 -2.54
CA VAL A 137 7.68 0.78 -1.99
C VAL A 137 7.33 -0.39 -1.08
N THR A 138 6.68 -0.06 0.03
CA THR A 138 5.90 -1.00 0.81
C THR A 138 4.42 -0.77 0.50
N MET A 139 3.77 -1.77 -0.11
CA MET A 139 2.33 -1.77 -0.37
C MET A 139 1.66 -2.75 0.60
N SER A 140 0.68 -2.28 1.37
CA SER A 140 -0.09 -3.13 2.28
C SER A 140 -1.58 -3.10 1.98
N LEU A 141 -2.24 -4.24 2.13
CA LEU A 141 -3.69 -4.34 2.28
C LEU A 141 -3.99 -4.48 3.77
N GLU A 142 -4.63 -3.47 4.35
CA GLU A 142 -4.89 -3.35 5.78
C GLU A 142 -6.39 -3.49 6.08
N ARG A 143 -6.71 -4.04 7.25
CA ARG A 143 -8.09 -4.06 7.76
C ARG A 143 -8.49 -2.66 8.28
N PRO A 144 -9.75 -2.23 8.10
CA PRO A 144 -10.86 -3.03 7.57
C PRO A 144 -10.88 -3.16 6.04
N LEU A 145 -10.48 -2.14 5.27
CA LEU A 145 -10.29 -2.25 3.81
C LEU A 145 -9.53 -1.05 3.25
N ALA A 146 -8.21 -1.05 3.40
CA ALA A 146 -7.34 0.03 2.91
C ALA A 146 -6.16 -0.53 2.13
N ILE A 147 -5.82 0.11 1.00
CA ILE A 147 -4.56 -0.13 0.31
C ILE A 147 -3.63 1.03 0.64
N LYS A 148 -2.52 0.74 1.31
CA LYS A 148 -1.52 1.73 1.71
C LYS A 148 -0.25 1.57 0.90
N TYR A 149 0.32 2.70 0.51
CA TYR A 149 1.61 2.81 -0.18
C TYR A 149 2.54 3.66 0.66
N VAL A 150 3.76 3.18 0.89
CA VAL A 150 4.79 3.88 1.66
C VAL A 150 6.09 3.90 0.88
N ASP A 151 6.69 5.08 0.73
CA ASP A 151 8.06 5.20 0.22
C ASP A 151 9.02 4.65 1.26
N THR A 152 9.67 3.53 0.95
CA THR A 152 10.53 2.81 1.90
C THR A 152 11.67 3.71 2.41
N LYS A 153 12.29 4.52 1.53
CA LYS A 153 13.44 5.35 1.91
C LYS A 153 13.05 6.49 2.85
N VAL A 154 11.94 7.16 2.54
CA VAL A 154 11.44 8.25 3.39
C VAL A 154 10.95 7.70 4.73
N PHE A 155 10.31 6.53 4.73
CA PHE A 155 9.88 5.88 5.96
C PHE A 155 11.06 5.52 6.87
N ASP A 156 12.14 4.97 6.30
CA ASP A 156 13.35 4.64 7.04
C ASP A 156 14.04 5.91 7.59
N GLU A 157 14.12 6.99 6.80
CA GLU A 157 14.61 8.30 7.26
C GLU A 157 13.80 8.80 8.46
N LEU A 158 12.47 8.75 8.37
CA LEU A 158 11.57 9.21 9.42
C LEU A 158 11.64 8.35 10.68
N ASN A 159 11.78 7.03 10.55
CA ASN A 159 11.96 6.14 11.70
C ASN A 159 13.28 6.40 12.41
N ALA A 160 14.36 6.60 11.66
CA ALA A 160 15.67 6.94 12.23
C ALA A 160 15.63 8.29 12.96
N ALA A 161 14.91 9.28 12.42
CA ALA A 161 14.69 10.57 13.06
C ALA A 161 13.71 10.49 14.26
N SER A 162 12.81 9.50 14.26
CA SER A 162 11.79 9.25 15.27
C SER A 162 12.24 8.27 16.35
N LEU A 163 13.54 8.10 16.59
CA LEU A 163 14.10 7.51 17.83
C LEU A 163 13.80 8.41 19.06
N VAL A 164 12.55 8.86 19.18
CA VAL A 164 11.90 9.29 20.40
C VAL A 164 11.74 8.01 21.22
N PRO A 165 12.27 7.94 22.45
CA PRO A 165 12.09 6.77 23.31
C PRO A 165 10.59 6.48 23.45
N LEU A 166 10.22 5.18 23.42
CA LEU A 166 8.86 4.69 23.60
C LEU A 166 8.13 5.51 24.65
N SER A 167 6.92 5.96 24.34
CA SER A 167 6.13 6.67 25.35
C SER A 167 5.91 5.74 26.54
N ALA A 168 5.77 6.30 27.75
CA ALA A 168 5.58 5.50 28.97
C ALA A 168 4.40 4.50 28.84
N ALA A 169 3.39 4.83 28.04
CA ALA A 169 2.25 3.96 27.75
C ALA A 169 2.61 2.75 26.87
N GLU A 170 3.48 2.93 25.87
CA GLU A 170 3.96 1.85 25.01
C GLU A 170 4.89 0.90 25.78
N MET A 171 5.77 1.45 26.62
CA MET A 171 6.58 0.64 27.54
C MET A 171 5.71 -0.17 28.51
N THR A 172 4.64 0.43 29.04
CA THR A 172 3.71 -0.25 29.96
C THR A 172 2.94 -1.38 29.26
N ARG A 173 2.59 -1.20 27.98
CA ARG A 173 1.92 -2.23 27.18
C ARG A 173 2.86 -3.40 26.89
N GLU A 174 4.12 -3.16 26.53
CA GLU A 174 5.10 -4.24 26.34
C GLU A 174 5.37 -4.99 27.64
N LEU A 175 5.58 -4.29 28.77
CA LEU A 175 5.77 -4.91 30.07
C LEU A 175 4.58 -5.77 30.51
N PHE A 176 3.35 -5.35 30.20
CA PHE A 176 2.16 -6.17 30.42
C PHE A 176 2.15 -7.42 29.55
N LEU A 177 2.46 -7.30 28.27
CA LEU A 177 2.49 -8.44 27.35
C LEU A 177 3.61 -9.43 27.71
N ASP A 178 4.75 -8.97 28.18
CA ASP A 178 5.87 -9.81 28.65
C ASP A 178 5.56 -10.49 30.01
N SER A 179 4.55 -10.00 30.74
CA SER A 179 4.11 -10.59 32.01
C SER A 179 3.09 -11.72 31.88
N LEU A 180 2.60 -11.98 30.66
CA LEU A 180 1.68 -13.07 30.34
C LEU A 180 2.43 -14.37 30.03
#